data_AF-A0A520T6E4-F1
#
_entry.id   AF-A0A520T6E4-F1
#
_cell.length_a   1.000
_cell.length_b   1.000
_cell.length_c   1.000
_cell.angle_alpha   90.00
_cell.angle_beta   90.00
_cell.angle_gamma   90.00
#
_symmetry.space_group_name_H-M   'P 1'
#
loop_
_entity.id
_entity.type
_entity.pdbx_description
1 polymer ?
#
loop_
_entity_poly.entity_id
_entity_poly.type
_entity_poly.pdbx_seq_one_letter_code
_entity_poly.pdbx_strand_id
1 'polypeptide(L)'
;MSFIQTHLEKIDQYLNDHPKVKFLLPQVILIILVLSIIFYFSFNASSNLSARGINTGFGFLGNKASFDIQFSLIEFNSSMTYGRAYLVGLLNTILVSVIGILFATILGFIFGILRLSSNPLASGLATTYIEFFRNVSLLLQLFFWYFTVLRLLPQADNSLVFFDTIYANIKGIYFPEFIWTNLSLLIYGLIFTFISIYFFNAYARRLRENSGKILPQFLISLGILIILPTLVIFMFGVGVEFSHPKLEVKMGIANFIGGSSIIPEFLALAFALSIYTSTFIAENVRAGILGIDKGQKEAAASIGLTNTQILRLVVIPQALRIIIPPTTNQYLNLTKNSSLAAAIAYPDIVLVFAGTALMQTGRAIEIVTITMLTYLTLSISISIFMNWYNKKVSLTER
;
A
#
# COMPACT_ATOMS: atom_id res chain seq x y z
N MET A 1 42.75 42.08 2.82
CA MET A 1 41.48 41.87 2.09
C MET A 1 41.67 41.55 0.61
N SER A 2 42.65 42.09 -0.11
CA SER A 2 42.78 41.86 -1.58
C SER A 2 43.22 40.45 -2.01
N PHE A 3 43.97 39.71 -1.17
CA PHE A 3 44.46 38.36 -1.53
C PHE A 3 43.34 37.30 -1.62
N ILE A 4 42.34 37.40 -0.74
CA ILE A 4 41.18 36.49 -0.72
C ILE A 4 40.26 36.81 -1.90
N GLN A 5 40.07 38.10 -2.21
CA GLN A 5 39.26 38.57 -3.34
C GLN A 5 39.80 38.07 -4.69
N THR A 6 41.11 38.15 -4.92
CA THR A 6 41.73 37.67 -6.17
C THR A 6 41.62 36.15 -6.35
N HIS A 7 41.59 35.38 -5.26
CA HIS A 7 41.38 33.93 -5.33
C HIS A 7 39.91 33.58 -5.60
N LEU A 8 38.98 34.31 -4.99
CA LEU A 8 37.55 34.13 -5.24
C LEU A 8 37.19 34.44 -6.70
N GLU A 9 37.73 35.51 -7.27
CA GLU A 9 37.50 35.87 -8.69
C GLU A 9 38.05 34.80 -9.66
N LYS A 10 39.23 34.23 -9.36
CA LYS A 10 39.78 33.11 -10.16
C LYS A 10 38.93 31.84 -10.08
N ILE A 11 38.35 31.56 -8.91
CA ILE A 11 37.45 30.42 -8.71
C ILE A 11 36.14 30.65 -9.48
N ASP A 12 35.56 31.85 -9.40
CA ASP A 12 34.35 32.20 -10.13
C ASP A 12 34.55 32.12 -11.65
N GLN A 13 35.70 32.57 -12.14
CA GLN A 13 36.05 32.47 -13.55
C GLN A 13 36.19 31.00 -13.99
N TYR A 14 36.89 30.17 -13.20
CA TYR A 14 37.03 28.73 -13.47
C TYR A 14 35.68 27.98 -13.45
N LEU A 15 34.80 28.31 -12.51
CA LEU A 15 33.46 27.72 -12.40
C LEU A 15 32.55 28.15 -13.57
N ASN A 16 32.69 29.38 -14.06
CA ASN A 16 31.99 29.84 -15.25
C ASN A 16 32.49 29.14 -16.54
N ASP A 17 33.78 28.85 -16.63
CA ASP A 17 34.37 28.11 -17.75
C ASP A 17 33.98 26.62 -17.74
N HIS A 18 33.64 26.06 -16.56
CA HIS A 18 33.30 24.65 -16.37
C HIS A 18 31.88 24.46 -15.79
N PRO A 19 30.82 24.61 -16.61
CA PRO A 19 29.44 24.64 -16.12
C PRO A 19 29.01 23.35 -15.41
N LYS A 20 29.53 22.18 -15.82
CA LYS A 20 29.27 20.91 -15.11
C LYS A 20 29.82 20.91 -13.69
N VAL A 21 31.01 21.49 -13.48
CA VAL A 21 31.65 21.58 -12.15
C VAL A 21 30.88 22.55 -11.27
N LYS A 22 30.45 23.69 -11.80
CA LYS A 22 29.63 24.68 -11.07
C LYS A 22 28.33 24.12 -10.52
N PHE A 23 27.67 23.20 -11.23
CA PHE A 23 26.44 22.56 -10.75
C PHE A 23 26.69 21.36 -9.83
N LEU A 24 27.69 20.53 -10.11
CA LEU A 24 27.94 19.29 -9.35
C LEU A 24 28.71 19.54 -8.04
N LEU A 25 29.63 20.50 -8.02
CA LEU A 25 30.52 20.75 -6.88
C LEU A 25 29.75 21.14 -5.59
N PRO A 26 28.77 22.05 -5.62
CA PRO A 26 27.95 22.34 -4.43
C PRO A 26 27.14 21.13 -3.94
N GLN A 27 26.63 20.30 -4.86
CA GLN A 27 25.88 19.09 -4.52
C GLN A 27 26.77 18.05 -3.84
N VAL A 28 27.99 17.84 -4.37
CA VAL A 28 28.98 16.92 -3.78
C VAL A 28 29.43 17.42 -2.41
N ILE A 29 29.74 18.71 -2.26
CA ILE A 29 30.10 19.30 -0.97
C ILE A 29 28.96 19.13 0.04
N LEU A 30 27.72 19.37 -0.37
CA LEU A 30 26.55 19.18 0.48
C LEU A 30 26.42 17.71 0.92
N ILE A 31 26.57 16.75 -0.01
CA ILE A 31 26.53 15.31 0.32
C ILE A 31 27.64 14.97 1.32
N ILE A 32 28.87 15.42 1.10
CA ILE A 32 29.99 15.17 2.01
C ILE A 32 29.72 15.79 3.38
N LEU A 33 29.21 17.01 3.45
CA LEU A 33 28.87 17.70 4.70
C LEU A 33 27.81 16.91 5.47
N VAL A 34 26.73 16.51 4.79
CA VAL A 34 25.64 15.72 5.40
C VAL A 34 26.16 14.37 5.91
N LEU A 35 26.92 13.65 5.10
CA LEU A 35 27.51 12.36 5.50
C LEU A 35 28.48 12.51 6.68
N SER A 36 29.27 13.59 6.70
CA SER A 36 30.20 13.89 7.79
C SER A 36 29.47 14.19 9.09
N ILE A 37 28.37 14.96 9.04
CA ILE A 37 27.51 15.24 10.19
C ILE A 37 26.90 13.93 10.73
N ILE A 38 26.32 13.11 9.85
CA ILE A 38 25.73 11.82 10.23
C ILE A 38 26.79 10.91 10.88
N PHE A 39 27.98 10.84 10.28
CA PHE A 39 29.08 10.05 10.81
C PHE A 39 29.53 10.55 12.19
N TYR A 40 29.72 11.86 12.36
CA TYR A 40 30.12 12.45 13.62
C TYR A 40 29.13 12.15 14.75
N PHE A 41 27.82 12.35 14.49
CA PHE A 41 26.79 12.05 15.49
C PHE A 41 26.67 10.55 15.78
N SER A 42 26.75 9.70 14.75
CA SER A 42 26.67 8.24 14.92
C SER A 42 27.85 7.69 15.72
N PHE A 43 29.06 8.19 15.44
CA PHE A 43 30.27 7.81 16.15
C PHE A 43 30.24 8.27 17.61
N ASN A 44 29.84 9.53 17.86
CA ASN A 44 29.68 10.04 19.22
C ASN A 44 28.63 9.24 19.99
N ALA A 45 27.46 8.97 19.38
CA ALA A 45 26.40 8.20 20.03
C ALA A 45 26.87 6.78 20.34
N SER A 46 27.48 6.07 19.38
CA SER A 46 28.00 4.71 19.57
C SER A 46 29.06 4.64 20.67
N SER A 47 29.98 5.62 20.73
CA SER A 47 31.01 5.69 21.77
C SER A 47 30.41 5.92 23.16
N ASN A 48 29.42 6.81 23.28
CA ASN A 48 28.72 7.07 24.54
C ASN A 48 27.86 5.89 25.01
N LEU A 49 27.25 5.15 24.07
CA LEU A 49 26.47 3.95 24.37
C LEU A 49 27.36 2.80 24.81
N SER A 50 28.49 2.59 24.14
CA SER A 50 29.49 1.58 24.51
C SER A 50 30.06 1.85 25.91
N ALA A 51 30.32 3.12 26.24
CA ALA A 51 30.74 3.52 27.58
C ALA A 51 29.69 3.26 28.67
N ARG A 52 28.41 3.10 28.29
CA ARG A 52 27.29 2.73 29.17
C ARG A 52 26.97 1.23 29.15
N GLY A 53 27.80 0.41 28.51
CA GLY A 53 27.57 -1.04 28.38
C GLY A 53 26.45 -1.42 27.41
N ILE A 54 25.95 -0.48 26.60
CA ILE A 54 24.97 -0.76 25.56
C ILE A 54 25.74 -1.20 24.33
N ASN A 55 25.65 -2.49 24.04
CA ASN A 55 26.21 -3.04 22.82
C ASN A 55 25.58 -2.35 21.60
N THR A 56 26.36 -2.07 20.56
CA THR A 56 25.88 -1.53 19.25
C THR A 56 26.10 -2.57 18.12
N GLY A 57 25.45 -2.37 16.97
CA GLY A 57 25.55 -3.23 15.79
C GLY A 57 24.33 -4.11 15.48
N PHE A 58 24.32 -4.65 14.26
CA PHE A 58 23.20 -5.40 13.67
C PHE A 58 23.15 -6.90 14.03
N GLY A 59 24.06 -7.39 14.87
CA GLY A 59 24.12 -8.80 15.25
C GLY A 59 22.86 -9.31 15.95
N PHE A 60 22.08 -8.41 16.57
CA PHE A 60 20.82 -8.78 17.23
C PHE A 60 19.78 -9.38 16.27
N LEU A 61 19.85 -9.08 14.96
CA LEU A 61 18.93 -9.60 13.96
C LEU A 61 18.96 -11.14 13.87
N GLY A 62 20.12 -11.75 14.19
CA GLY A 62 20.28 -13.20 14.23
C GLY A 62 19.83 -13.86 15.54
N ASN A 63 19.58 -13.08 16.59
CA ASN A 63 19.19 -13.61 17.90
C ASN A 63 17.71 -13.99 17.92
N LYS A 64 17.33 -14.89 18.84
CA LYS A 64 15.93 -15.26 19.07
C LYS A 64 15.12 -14.07 19.58
N ALA A 65 13.99 -13.82 18.95
CA ALA A 65 13.09 -12.70 19.25
C ALA A 65 12.54 -12.81 20.68
N SER A 66 12.14 -14.00 21.13
CA SER A 66 11.62 -14.23 22.49
C SER A 66 10.32 -13.47 22.82
N PHE A 67 9.55 -13.11 21.78
CA PHE A 67 8.18 -12.62 21.89
C PHE A 67 7.33 -13.18 20.75
N ASP A 68 6.02 -13.25 20.94
CA ASP A 68 5.08 -13.68 19.91
C ASP A 68 4.41 -12.49 19.23
N ILE A 69 4.04 -12.66 17.97
CA ILE A 69 3.31 -11.68 17.18
C ILE A 69 1.90 -12.22 16.94
N GLN A 70 0.89 -11.48 17.40
CA GLN A 70 -0.51 -11.96 17.39
C GLN A 70 -1.07 -12.18 15.98
N PHE A 71 -0.59 -11.42 14.99
CA PHE A 71 -1.02 -11.52 13.59
C PHE A 71 0.18 -11.47 12.66
N SER A 72 0.32 -12.48 11.81
CA SER A 72 1.42 -12.57 10.86
C SER A 72 0.97 -13.23 9.56
N LEU A 73 1.40 -12.66 8.43
CA LEU A 73 1.17 -13.25 7.10
C LEU A 73 2.02 -14.49 6.82
N ILE A 74 3.16 -14.60 7.51
CA ILE A 74 4.05 -15.76 7.47
C ILE A 74 4.12 -16.37 8.86
N GLU A 75 4.42 -17.66 8.93
CA GLU A 75 4.61 -18.34 10.21
C GLU A 75 5.70 -17.67 11.04
N PHE A 76 5.36 -17.38 12.29
CA PHE A 76 6.25 -16.78 13.26
C PHE A 76 5.99 -17.35 14.66
N ASN A 77 7.06 -17.59 15.41
CA ASN A 77 6.99 -17.93 16.82
C ASN A 77 8.14 -17.26 17.58
N SER A 78 8.01 -17.18 18.91
CA SER A 78 9.02 -16.59 19.80
C SER A 78 10.42 -17.22 19.73
N SER A 79 10.56 -18.43 19.19
CA SER A 79 11.87 -19.08 19.00
C SER A 79 12.60 -18.62 17.73
N MET A 80 11.90 -17.96 16.80
CA MET A 80 12.49 -17.42 15.56
C MET A 80 13.26 -16.13 15.80
N THR A 81 14.00 -15.68 14.79
CA THR A 81 14.93 -14.55 14.93
C THR A 81 14.25 -13.19 14.82
N TYR A 82 14.91 -12.14 15.33
CA TYR A 82 14.50 -10.75 15.12
C TYR A 82 14.42 -10.38 13.62
N GLY A 83 15.29 -10.94 12.77
CA GLY A 83 15.20 -10.75 11.33
C GLY A 83 13.91 -11.30 10.71
N ARG A 84 13.36 -12.39 11.25
CA ARG A 84 12.05 -12.90 10.82
C ARG A 84 10.91 -12.06 11.39
N ALA A 85 11.05 -11.57 12.63
CA ALA A 85 10.10 -10.61 13.21
C ALA A 85 10.01 -9.31 12.39
N TYR A 86 11.16 -8.80 11.92
CA TYR A 86 11.23 -7.66 10.99
C TYR A 86 10.40 -7.91 9.74
N LEU A 87 10.58 -9.08 9.11
CA LEU A 87 9.89 -9.45 7.89
C LEU A 87 8.37 -9.54 8.12
N VAL A 88 7.93 -10.09 9.25
CA VAL A 88 6.52 -10.11 9.65
C VAL A 88 5.96 -8.69 9.77
N GLY A 89 6.62 -7.82 10.53
CA GLY A 89 6.19 -6.42 10.70
C GLY A 89 6.13 -5.67 9.37
N LEU A 90 7.13 -5.86 8.50
CA LEU A 90 7.18 -5.30 7.16
C LEU A 90 5.99 -5.75 6.30
N LEU A 91 5.71 -7.06 6.26
CA LEU A 91 4.59 -7.60 5.50
C LEU A 91 3.25 -7.09 6.03
N ASN A 92 3.08 -6.98 7.34
CA ASN A 92 1.88 -6.44 7.96
C ASN A 92 1.67 -4.95 7.62
N THR A 93 2.75 -4.16 7.58
CA THR A 93 2.72 -2.75 7.13
C THR A 93 2.34 -2.66 5.65
N ILE A 94 2.94 -3.49 4.80
CA ILE A 94 2.63 -3.53 3.35
C ILE A 94 1.17 -3.92 3.14
N LEU A 95 0.70 -4.98 3.82
CA LEU A 95 -0.66 -5.49 3.71
C LEU A 95 -1.69 -4.38 3.97
N VAL A 96 -1.60 -3.74 5.13
CA VAL A 96 -2.58 -2.71 5.49
C VAL A 96 -2.45 -1.46 4.60
N SER A 97 -1.24 -1.12 4.15
CA SER A 97 -1.04 0.00 3.23
C SER A 97 -1.67 -0.27 1.86
N VAL A 98 -1.49 -1.48 1.31
CA VAL A 98 -2.06 -1.88 0.01
C VAL A 98 -3.60 -1.93 0.09
N ILE A 99 -4.14 -2.56 1.13
CA ILE A 99 -5.58 -2.63 1.35
C ILE A 99 -6.17 -1.23 1.56
N GLY A 100 -5.52 -0.41 2.38
CA GLY A 100 -5.92 0.98 2.61
C GLY A 100 -5.90 1.81 1.34
N ILE A 101 -4.85 1.72 0.52
CA ILE A 101 -4.77 2.41 -0.78
C ILE A 101 -5.91 1.96 -1.70
N LEU A 102 -6.14 0.65 -1.81
CA LEU A 102 -7.19 0.10 -2.68
C LEU A 102 -8.57 0.65 -2.31
N PHE A 103 -8.95 0.56 -1.03
CA PHE A 103 -10.23 1.07 -0.56
C PHE A 103 -10.31 2.60 -0.58
N ALA A 104 -9.25 3.31 -0.19
CA ALA A 104 -9.21 4.78 -0.25
C ALA A 104 -9.43 5.29 -1.68
N THR A 105 -8.85 4.63 -2.68
CA THR A 105 -8.99 5.03 -4.08
C THR A 105 -10.40 4.75 -4.61
N ILE A 106 -10.98 3.59 -4.28
CA ILE A 106 -12.35 3.26 -4.67
C ILE A 106 -13.33 4.27 -4.04
N LEU A 107 -13.27 4.44 -2.72
CA LEU A 107 -14.15 5.37 -2.00
C LEU A 107 -13.92 6.82 -2.46
N GLY A 108 -12.66 7.24 -2.60
CA GLY A 108 -12.32 8.59 -2.99
C GLY A 108 -12.81 8.93 -4.38
N PHE A 109 -12.67 8.01 -5.34
CA PHE A 109 -13.19 8.20 -6.69
C PHE A 109 -14.73 8.26 -6.70
N ILE A 110 -15.40 7.37 -5.98
CA ILE A 110 -16.88 7.35 -5.87
C ILE A 110 -17.38 8.67 -5.26
N PHE A 111 -16.89 9.05 -4.08
CA PHE A 111 -17.34 10.28 -3.41
C PHE A 111 -16.91 11.55 -4.15
N GLY A 112 -15.77 11.54 -4.83
CA GLY A 112 -15.32 12.64 -5.68
C GLY A 112 -16.26 12.90 -6.86
N ILE A 113 -16.75 11.85 -7.51
CA ILE A 113 -17.75 11.97 -8.59
C ILE A 113 -19.12 12.32 -8.05
N LEU A 114 -19.58 11.66 -6.97
CA LEU A 114 -20.89 11.93 -6.38
C LEU A 114 -21.06 13.39 -5.96
N ARG A 115 -19.97 14.03 -5.48
CA ARG A 115 -19.98 15.45 -5.13
C ARG A 115 -20.25 16.39 -6.31
N LEU A 116 -19.93 15.96 -7.53
CA LEU A 116 -20.18 16.70 -8.77
C LEU A 116 -21.55 16.38 -9.40
N SER A 117 -22.32 15.47 -8.80
CA SER A 117 -23.64 15.10 -9.30
C SER A 117 -24.60 16.29 -9.24
N SER A 118 -25.48 16.41 -10.24
CA SER A 118 -26.58 17.38 -10.23
C SER A 118 -27.65 17.05 -9.19
N ASN A 119 -27.68 15.81 -8.67
CA ASN A 119 -28.61 15.41 -7.63
C ASN A 119 -28.15 15.98 -6.26
N PRO A 120 -28.94 16.87 -5.63
CA PRO A 120 -28.55 17.52 -4.39
C PRO A 120 -28.39 16.55 -3.22
N LEU A 121 -29.12 15.42 -3.20
CA LEU A 121 -28.95 14.40 -2.15
C LEU A 121 -27.61 13.69 -2.29
N ALA A 122 -27.24 13.30 -3.51
CA ALA A 122 -25.97 12.62 -3.78
C ALA A 122 -24.78 13.54 -3.49
N SER A 123 -24.84 14.79 -3.97
CA SER A 123 -23.79 15.79 -3.72
C SER A 123 -23.72 16.19 -2.24
N GLY A 124 -24.87 16.34 -1.58
CA GLY A 124 -24.97 16.64 -0.15
C GLY A 124 -24.36 15.56 0.72
N LEU A 125 -24.74 14.29 0.52
CA LEU A 125 -24.18 13.15 1.25
C LEU A 125 -22.66 13.04 1.06
N ALA A 126 -22.17 13.22 -0.18
CA ALA A 126 -20.74 13.21 -0.44
C ALA A 126 -20.02 14.38 0.23
N THR A 127 -20.62 15.56 0.25
CA THR A 127 -20.06 16.75 0.92
C THR A 127 -19.98 16.54 2.42
N THR A 128 -21.05 16.05 3.06
CA THR A 128 -21.05 15.74 4.50
C THR A 128 -20.01 14.68 4.85
N TYR A 129 -19.92 13.59 4.08
CA TYR A 129 -18.89 12.56 4.28
C TYR A 129 -17.47 13.15 4.23
N ILE A 130 -17.15 13.91 3.17
CA ILE A 130 -15.82 14.47 2.97
C ILE A 130 -15.48 15.47 4.07
N GLU A 131 -16.38 16.43 4.36
CA GLU A 131 -16.13 17.47 5.35
C GLU A 131 -16.02 16.90 6.76
N PHE A 132 -16.87 15.94 7.13
CA PHE A 132 -16.80 15.32 8.44
C PHE A 132 -15.46 14.59 8.65
N PHE A 133 -15.13 13.63 7.78
CA PHE A 133 -13.96 12.78 7.99
C PHE A 133 -12.63 13.51 7.73
N ARG A 134 -12.62 14.58 6.93
CA ARG A 134 -11.41 15.39 6.74
C ARG A 134 -11.08 16.27 7.95
N ASN A 135 -12.08 16.65 8.74
CA ASN A 135 -11.90 17.48 9.93
C ASN A 135 -11.58 16.67 11.20
N VAL A 136 -11.71 15.34 11.15
CA VAL A 136 -11.41 14.45 12.28
C VAL A 136 -10.00 13.87 12.12
N SER A 137 -9.16 14.01 13.16
CA SER A 137 -7.81 13.42 13.20
C SER A 137 -7.85 11.92 12.94
N LEU A 138 -6.93 11.43 12.11
CA LEU A 138 -6.82 10.01 11.78
C LEU A 138 -6.67 9.12 13.03
N LEU A 139 -5.92 9.57 14.04
CA LEU A 139 -5.76 8.82 15.29
C LEU A 139 -7.09 8.69 16.05
N LEU A 140 -7.92 9.75 16.04
CA LEU A 140 -9.24 9.70 16.66
C LEU A 140 -10.16 8.73 15.89
N GLN A 141 -10.10 8.72 14.56
CA GLN A 141 -10.84 7.74 13.75
C GLN A 141 -10.39 6.32 14.06
N LEU A 142 -9.09 6.09 14.18
CA LEU A 142 -8.52 4.79 14.54
C LEU A 142 -9.08 4.29 15.87
N PHE A 143 -9.08 5.15 16.90
CA PHE A 143 -9.66 4.83 18.20
C PHE A 143 -11.17 4.63 18.14
N PHE A 144 -11.89 5.43 17.37
CA PHE A 144 -13.33 5.25 17.18
C PHE A 144 -13.64 3.87 16.59
N TRP A 145 -13.01 3.49 15.48
CA TRP A 145 -13.26 2.19 14.85
C TRP A 145 -12.87 1.03 15.76
N TYR A 146 -11.74 1.13 16.45
CA TYR A 146 -11.28 0.07 17.34
C TYR A 146 -12.09 -0.03 18.64
N PHE A 147 -12.10 1.04 19.44
CA PHE A 147 -12.70 1.02 20.78
C PHE A 147 -14.22 1.21 20.78
N THR A 148 -14.78 1.93 19.80
CA THR A 148 -16.22 2.23 19.78
C THR A 148 -16.98 1.27 18.87
N VAL A 149 -16.44 0.88 17.71
CA VAL A 149 -17.20 0.01 16.78
C VAL A 149 -16.90 -1.46 17.03
N LEU A 150 -15.63 -1.86 16.95
CA LEU A 150 -15.27 -3.29 16.98
C LEU A 150 -15.32 -3.89 18.39
N ARG A 151 -14.96 -3.13 19.42
CA ARG A 151 -15.08 -3.61 20.82
C ARG A 151 -16.52 -3.63 21.37
N LEU A 152 -17.50 -3.09 20.64
CA LEU A 152 -18.93 -3.26 20.95
C LEU A 152 -19.51 -4.55 20.38
N LEU A 153 -18.76 -5.30 19.56
CA LEU A 153 -19.19 -6.62 19.12
C LEU A 153 -19.42 -7.56 20.32
N PRO A 154 -20.27 -8.59 20.19
CA PRO A 154 -20.53 -9.51 21.28
C PRO A 154 -19.30 -10.36 21.63
N GLN A 155 -19.35 -10.94 22.83
CA GLN A 155 -18.38 -11.94 23.28
C GLN A 155 -18.37 -13.16 22.33
N ALA A 156 -17.26 -13.89 22.31
CA ALA A 156 -17.05 -15.00 21.38
C ALA A 156 -18.15 -16.09 21.47
N ASP A 157 -18.71 -16.33 22.66
CA ASP A 157 -19.82 -17.28 22.87
C ASP A 157 -21.11 -16.88 22.16
N ASN A 158 -21.36 -15.57 22.02
CA ASN A 158 -22.56 -15.01 21.39
C ASN A 158 -22.21 -14.29 20.08
N SER A 159 -21.27 -14.85 19.32
CA SER A 159 -20.79 -14.26 18.06
C SER A 159 -21.94 -13.97 17.09
N LEU A 160 -21.87 -12.83 16.38
CA LEU A 160 -22.78 -12.55 15.28
C LEU A 160 -22.51 -13.53 14.14
N VAL A 161 -23.54 -14.29 13.74
CA VAL A 161 -23.45 -15.29 12.68
C VAL A 161 -24.01 -14.70 11.38
N PHE A 162 -23.20 -14.72 10.32
CA PHE A 162 -23.62 -14.34 8.97
C PHE A 162 -23.52 -15.57 8.06
N PHE A 163 -24.63 -15.92 7.41
CA PHE A 163 -24.72 -17.03 6.45
C PHE A 163 -24.17 -18.37 6.97
N ASP A 164 -24.26 -18.62 8.28
CA ASP A 164 -23.74 -19.81 9.01
C ASP A 164 -22.24 -20.12 8.79
N THR A 165 -21.49 -19.19 8.19
CA THR A 165 -20.10 -19.39 7.76
C THR A 165 -19.15 -18.32 8.26
N ILE A 166 -19.66 -17.10 8.47
CA ILE A 166 -18.87 -15.97 8.94
C ILE A 166 -19.32 -15.61 10.37
N TYR A 167 -18.35 -15.49 11.28
CA TYR A 167 -18.59 -15.19 12.69
C TYR A 167 -17.87 -13.91 13.08
N ALA A 168 -18.56 -12.95 13.69
CA ALA A 168 -17.97 -11.70 14.15
C ALA A 168 -18.14 -11.51 15.66
N ASN A 169 -17.05 -11.23 16.35
CA ASN A 169 -17.02 -10.98 17.80
C ASN A 169 -15.88 -10.03 18.17
N ILE A 170 -15.71 -9.76 19.47
CA ILE A 170 -14.64 -8.88 19.98
C ILE A 170 -13.21 -9.29 19.59
N LYS A 171 -12.96 -10.57 19.23
CA LYS A 171 -11.66 -11.10 18.83
C LYS A 171 -11.41 -10.99 17.32
N GLY A 172 -12.40 -10.62 16.53
CA GLY A 172 -12.27 -10.43 15.08
C GLY A 172 -13.42 -11.01 14.27
N ILE A 173 -13.17 -11.10 12.96
CA ILE A 173 -14.07 -11.71 11.99
C ILE A 173 -13.43 -13.01 11.50
N TYR A 174 -14.15 -14.12 11.67
CA TYR A 174 -13.75 -15.46 11.28
C TYR A 174 -14.54 -15.88 10.04
N PHE A 175 -13.86 -16.48 9.07
CA PHE A 175 -14.46 -16.99 7.83
C PHE A 175 -13.78 -18.31 7.43
N PRO A 176 -14.41 -19.11 6.54
CA PRO A 176 -13.85 -20.38 6.14
C PRO A 176 -12.49 -20.20 5.45
N GLU A 177 -11.51 -20.98 5.87
CA GLU A 177 -10.19 -21.00 5.25
C GLU A 177 -10.20 -21.98 4.08
N PHE A 178 -9.59 -21.55 2.98
CA PHE A 178 -9.38 -22.39 1.81
C PHE A 178 -8.07 -23.16 1.99
N ILE A 179 -8.18 -24.44 2.34
CA ILE A 179 -7.02 -25.34 2.40
C ILE A 179 -6.81 -25.89 1.01
N TRP A 180 -5.82 -25.35 0.32
CA TRP A 180 -5.45 -25.77 -1.03
C TRP A 180 -4.47 -26.93 -0.97
N THR A 181 -4.79 -28.00 -1.68
CA THR A 181 -3.83 -29.07 -1.99
C THR A 181 -3.12 -28.71 -3.29
N ASN A 182 -1.78 -28.79 -3.31
CA ASN A 182 -0.96 -28.50 -4.50
C ASN A 182 -1.16 -27.08 -5.12
N LEU A 183 -1.38 -26.05 -4.29
CA LEU A 183 -1.57 -24.67 -4.76
C LEU A 183 -0.46 -24.16 -5.69
N SER A 184 0.80 -24.54 -5.43
CA SER A 184 1.94 -24.13 -6.25
C SER A 184 1.79 -24.60 -7.71
N LEU A 185 1.30 -25.81 -7.94
CA LEU A 185 1.06 -26.37 -9.28
C LEU A 185 -0.05 -25.61 -10.01
N LEU A 186 -1.10 -25.21 -9.30
CA LEU A 186 -2.14 -24.35 -9.86
C LEU A 186 -1.58 -22.99 -10.28
N ILE A 187 -0.74 -22.37 -9.45
CA ILE A 187 -0.09 -21.09 -9.76
C ILE A 187 0.79 -21.21 -11.00
N TYR A 188 1.63 -22.26 -11.08
CA TYR A 188 2.45 -22.50 -12.27
C TYR A 188 1.58 -22.75 -13.51
N GLY A 189 0.47 -23.47 -13.37
CA GLY A 189 -0.52 -23.68 -14.42
C GLY A 189 -1.15 -22.38 -14.93
N LEU A 190 -1.53 -21.48 -14.02
CA LEU A 190 -2.06 -20.17 -14.36
C LEU A 190 -1.01 -19.28 -15.06
N ILE A 191 0.23 -19.26 -14.57
CA ILE A 191 1.33 -18.54 -15.22
C ILE A 191 1.53 -19.07 -16.65
N PHE A 192 1.58 -20.39 -16.83
CA PHE A 192 1.69 -21.03 -18.14
C PHE A 192 0.51 -20.68 -19.06
N THR A 193 -0.69 -20.60 -18.50
CA THR A 193 -1.91 -20.19 -19.20
C THR A 193 -1.80 -18.76 -19.73
N PHE A 194 -1.37 -17.81 -18.90
CA PHE A 194 -1.18 -16.41 -19.32
C PHE A 194 -0.07 -16.28 -20.37
N ILE A 195 1.04 -17.02 -20.23
CA ILE A 195 2.11 -17.05 -21.22
C ILE A 195 1.58 -17.60 -22.56
N SER A 196 0.80 -18.68 -22.53
CA SER A 196 0.18 -19.27 -23.72
C SER A 196 -0.79 -18.29 -24.41
N ILE A 197 -1.62 -17.57 -23.64
CA ILE A 197 -2.51 -16.52 -24.17
C ILE A 197 -1.71 -15.38 -24.81
N TYR A 198 -0.60 -14.97 -24.18
CA TYR A 198 0.26 -13.92 -24.73
C TYR A 198 0.85 -14.33 -26.08
N PHE A 199 1.46 -15.52 -26.17
CA PHE A 199 2.04 -16.03 -27.42
C PHE A 199 0.97 -16.25 -28.50
N PHE A 200 -0.19 -16.79 -28.14
CA PHE A 200 -1.31 -16.96 -29.06
C PHE A 200 -1.79 -15.62 -29.63
N ASN A 201 -2.00 -14.61 -28.78
CA ASN A 201 -2.42 -13.28 -29.23
C ASN A 201 -1.34 -12.59 -30.08
N ALA A 202 -0.07 -12.77 -29.75
CA ALA A 202 1.04 -12.27 -30.58
C ALA A 202 1.07 -12.94 -31.96
N TYR A 203 0.85 -14.25 -32.03
CA TYR A 203 0.74 -15.00 -33.28
C TYR A 203 -0.48 -14.59 -34.10
N ALA A 204 -1.67 -14.52 -33.50
CA ALA A 204 -2.91 -14.13 -34.15
C ALA A 204 -2.81 -12.70 -34.73
N ARG A 205 -2.14 -11.79 -34.02
CA ARG A 205 -1.89 -10.43 -34.50
C ARG A 205 -0.98 -10.41 -35.73
N ARG A 206 0.15 -11.13 -35.69
CA ARG A 206 1.06 -11.27 -36.84
C ARG A 206 0.38 -11.92 -38.05
N LEU A 207 -0.44 -12.95 -37.81
CA LEU A 207 -1.18 -13.62 -38.86
C LEU A 207 -2.21 -12.67 -39.52
N ARG A 208 -2.90 -11.85 -38.72
CA ARG A 208 -3.82 -10.84 -39.22
C ARG A 208 -3.09 -9.78 -40.05
N GLU A 209 -1.93 -9.32 -39.59
CA GLU A 209 -1.11 -8.30 -40.28
C GLU A 209 -0.54 -8.82 -41.61
N ASN A 210 -0.12 -10.09 -41.68
CA ASN A 210 0.52 -10.66 -42.88
C ASN A 210 -0.46 -11.29 -43.88
N SER A 211 -1.56 -11.89 -43.41
CA SER A 211 -2.46 -12.72 -44.24
C SER A 211 -3.90 -12.23 -44.28
N GLY A 212 -4.26 -11.20 -43.51
CA GLY A 212 -5.62 -10.68 -43.41
C GLY A 212 -6.64 -11.60 -42.72
N LYS A 213 -6.28 -12.84 -42.37
CA LYS A 213 -7.17 -13.80 -41.69
C LYS A 213 -7.37 -13.40 -40.23
N ILE A 214 -8.64 -13.22 -39.83
CA ILE A 214 -9.03 -12.89 -38.47
C ILE A 214 -9.39 -14.18 -37.73
N LEU A 215 -8.59 -14.55 -36.73
CA LEU A 215 -8.93 -15.62 -35.80
C LEU A 215 -9.81 -15.07 -34.66
N PRO A 216 -10.71 -15.89 -34.08
CA PRO A 216 -11.53 -15.50 -32.93
C PRO A 216 -10.68 -15.45 -31.65
N GLN A 217 -9.82 -14.43 -31.55
CA GLN A 217 -8.78 -14.30 -30.51
C GLN A 217 -9.34 -14.36 -29.09
N PHE A 218 -10.52 -13.76 -28.87
CA PHE A 218 -11.15 -13.69 -27.57
C PHE A 218 -11.67 -15.06 -27.11
N LEU A 219 -12.39 -15.77 -27.98
CA LEU A 219 -12.94 -17.09 -27.67
C LEU A 219 -11.83 -18.12 -27.42
N ILE A 220 -10.77 -18.09 -28.22
CA ILE A 220 -9.64 -19.01 -28.03
C ILE A 220 -8.85 -18.66 -26.76
N SER A 221 -8.60 -17.38 -26.48
CA SER A 221 -7.94 -16.97 -25.23
C SER A 221 -8.78 -17.35 -23.99
N LEU A 222 -10.10 -17.21 -24.08
CA LEU A 222 -11.03 -17.62 -23.02
C LEU A 222 -11.04 -19.15 -22.86
N GLY A 223 -11.03 -19.89 -23.98
CA GLY A 223 -10.90 -21.35 -23.97
C GLY A 223 -9.59 -21.80 -23.31
N ILE A 224 -8.46 -21.20 -23.68
CA ILE A 224 -7.16 -21.45 -23.04
C ILE A 224 -7.22 -21.15 -21.54
N LEU A 225 -7.82 -20.02 -21.16
CA LEU A 225 -7.97 -19.59 -19.76
C LEU A 225 -8.76 -20.58 -18.90
N ILE A 226 -9.72 -21.29 -19.49
CA ILE A 226 -10.53 -22.27 -18.77
C ILE A 226 -9.89 -23.67 -18.85
N ILE A 227 -9.51 -24.12 -20.04
CA ILE A 227 -9.08 -25.50 -20.30
C ILE A 227 -7.76 -25.81 -19.60
N LEU A 228 -6.74 -24.94 -19.70
CA LEU A 228 -5.42 -25.23 -19.14
C LEU A 228 -5.44 -25.32 -17.60
N PRO A 229 -6.03 -24.38 -16.85
CA PRO A 229 -6.14 -24.50 -15.40
C PRO A 229 -6.98 -25.72 -14.99
N THR A 230 -8.05 -26.02 -15.73
CA THR A 230 -8.89 -27.20 -15.45
C THR A 230 -8.11 -28.50 -15.65
N LEU A 231 -7.30 -28.60 -16.72
CA LEU A 231 -6.40 -29.74 -16.93
C LEU A 231 -5.39 -29.88 -15.80
N VAL A 232 -4.79 -28.78 -15.34
CA VAL A 232 -3.84 -28.78 -14.22
C VAL A 232 -4.53 -29.26 -12.94
N ILE A 233 -5.76 -28.83 -12.68
CA ILE A 233 -6.54 -29.27 -11.52
C ILE A 233 -6.75 -30.79 -11.55
N PHE A 234 -7.21 -31.33 -12.68
CA PHE A 234 -7.48 -32.78 -12.79
C PHE A 234 -6.20 -33.63 -12.83
N MET A 235 -5.16 -33.20 -13.53
CA MET A 235 -3.93 -33.99 -13.68
C MET A 235 -3.08 -34.03 -12.40
N PHE A 236 -3.04 -32.92 -11.65
CA PHE A 236 -2.20 -32.78 -10.46
C PHE A 236 -2.98 -32.86 -9.15
N GLY A 237 -4.27 -33.19 -9.20
CA GLY A 237 -5.12 -33.37 -8.03
C GLY A 237 -5.19 -32.11 -7.16
N VAL A 238 -5.37 -30.94 -7.77
CA VAL A 238 -5.54 -29.68 -7.02
C VAL A 238 -6.95 -29.64 -6.46
N GLY A 239 -7.10 -30.02 -5.19
CA GLY A 239 -8.33 -29.92 -4.43
C GLY A 239 -8.38 -28.68 -3.54
N VAL A 240 -9.60 -28.24 -3.24
CA VAL A 240 -9.88 -27.18 -2.25
C VAL A 240 -10.76 -27.78 -1.17
N GLU A 241 -10.27 -27.77 0.06
CA GLU A 241 -11.06 -28.10 1.24
C GLU A 241 -11.40 -26.84 2.02
N PHE A 242 -12.59 -26.80 2.59
CA PHE A 242 -13.08 -25.66 3.37
C PHE A 242 -12.99 -25.99 4.85
N SER A 243 -12.10 -25.29 5.56
CA SER A 243 -12.04 -25.37 7.03
C SER A 243 -12.99 -24.33 7.62
N HIS A 244 -14.14 -24.79 8.11
CA HIS A 244 -15.12 -23.92 8.75
C HIS A 244 -14.67 -23.59 10.19
N PRO A 245 -14.75 -22.31 10.60
CA PRO A 245 -14.42 -21.92 11.96
C PRO A 245 -15.43 -22.54 12.94
N LYS A 246 -14.92 -23.29 13.92
CA LYS A 246 -15.72 -23.91 14.97
C LYS A 246 -15.38 -23.29 16.32
N LEU A 247 -16.40 -22.90 17.07
CA LEU A 247 -16.21 -22.41 18.43
C LEU A 247 -15.80 -23.57 19.34
N GLU A 248 -14.63 -23.47 19.96
CA GLU A 248 -14.15 -24.40 20.98
C GLU A 248 -13.88 -23.62 22.27
N VAL A 249 -14.49 -24.07 23.38
CA VAL A 249 -14.30 -23.47 24.70
C VAL A 249 -13.29 -24.32 25.46
N LYS A 250 -12.05 -23.82 25.60
CA LYS A 250 -11.02 -24.45 26.43
C LYS A 250 -10.80 -23.61 27.68
N MET A 251 -10.85 -24.24 28.86
CA MET A 251 -10.60 -23.57 30.15
C MET A 251 -11.47 -22.32 30.37
N GLY A 252 -12.72 -22.32 29.90
CA GLY A 252 -13.64 -21.18 30.01
C GLY A 252 -13.37 -20.03 29.03
N ILE A 253 -12.42 -20.17 28.10
CA ILE A 253 -12.13 -19.20 27.05
C ILE A 253 -12.68 -19.75 25.74
N ALA A 254 -13.71 -19.08 25.21
CA ALA A 254 -14.25 -19.38 23.89
C ALA A 254 -13.30 -18.88 22.80
N ASN A 255 -12.84 -19.76 21.93
CA ASN A 255 -12.01 -19.41 20.78
C ASN A 255 -12.47 -20.14 19.53
N PHE A 256 -12.36 -19.51 18.37
CA PHE A 256 -12.61 -20.21 17.12
C PHE A 256 -11.35 -20.96 16.69
N ILE A 257 -11.51 -22.24 16.35
CA ILE A 257 -10.46 -23.09 15.78
C ILE A 257 -10.88 -23.50 14.37
N GLY A 258 -9.91 -23.47 13.45
CA GLY A 258 -10.17 -23.59 12.02
C GLY A 258 -10.68 -22.28 11.42
N GLY A 259 -10.68 -22.20 10.09
CA GLY A 259 -10.95 -20.97 9.37
C GLY A 259 -9.83 -19.93 9.50
N SER A 260 -9.97 -18.85 8.72
CA SER A 260 -9.09 -17.70 8.77
C SER A 260 -9.75 -16.59 9.57
N SER A 261 -8.94 -15.79 10.26
CA SER A 261 -9.42 -14.67 11.06
C SER A 261 -8.79 -13.35 10.62
N ILE A 262 -9.60 -12.30 10.58
CA ILE A 262 -9.10 -10.93 10.51
C ILE A 262 -9.24 -10.31 11.91
N ILE A 263 -8.11 -9.86 12.45
CA ILE A 263 -8.06 -9.24 13.78
C ILE A 263 -8.71 -7.84 13.78
N PRO A 264 -9.33 -7.41 14.88
CA PRO A 264 -9.99 -6.11 14.98
C PRO A 264 -9.03 -4.94 14.74
N GLU A 265 -7.78 -5.06 15.16
CA GLU A 265 -6.77 -4.01 15.01
C GLU A 265 -6.49 -3.74 13.53
N PHE A 266 -6.43 -4.79 12.71
CA PHE A 266 -6.30 -4.68 11.26
C PHE A 266 -7.51 -3.98 10.64
N LEU A 267 -8.73 -4.39 11.01
CA LEU A 267 -9.97 -3.80 10.47
C LEU A 267 -10.08 -2.31 10.82
N ALA A 268 -9.85 -1.96 12.09
CA ALA A 268 -9.90 -0.58 12.55
C ALA A 268 -8.89 0.29 11.79
N LEU A 269 -7.66 -0.20 11.63
CA LEU A 269 -6.62 0.50 10.90
C LEU A 269 -6.95 0.64 9.41
N ALA A 270 -7.38 -0.44 8.77
CA ALA A 270 -7.77 -0.44 7.36
C ALA A 270 -8.93 0.55 7.12
N PHE A 271 -9.96 0.54 7.97
CA PHE A 271 -11.08 1.48 7.86
C PHE A 271 -10.65 2.93 8.10
N ALA A 272 -9.91 3.20 9.18
CA ALA A 272 -9.45 4.55 9.50
C ALA A 272 -8.60 5.14 8.37
N LEU A 273 -7.61 4.39 7.87
CA LEU A 273 -6.76 4.82 6.76
C LEU A 273 -7.57 5.02 5.47
N SER A 274 -8.44 4.07 5.14
CA SER A 274 -9.21 4.12 3.90
C SER A 274 -10.17 5.32 3.87
N ILE A 275 -10.94 5.50 4.94
CA ILE A 275 -11.94 6.57 5.06
C ILE A 275 -11.24 7.91 5.07
N TYR A 276 -10.27 8.11 5.95
CA TYR A 276 -9.52 9.37 6.04
C TYR A 276 -8.89 9.75 4.69
N THR A 277 -8.10 8.85 4.09
CA THR A 277 -7.41 9.14 2.83
C THR A 277 -8.38 9.30 1.65
N SER A 278 -9.51 8.58 1.64
CA SER A 278 -10.52 8.72 0.59
C SER A 278 -11.07 10.14 0.48
N THR A 279 -11.17 10.90 1.57
CA THR A 279 -11.66 12.28 1.55
C THR A 279 -10.74 13.20 0.74
N PHE A 280 -9.42 13.04 0.91
CA PHE A 280 -8.42 13.80 0.15
C PHE A 280 -8.36 13.35 -1.31
N ILE A 281 -8.49 12.04 -1.58
CA ILE A 281 -8.58 11.54 -2.95
C ILE A 281 -9.84 12.06 -3.64
N ALA A 282 -10.98 12.12 -2.95
CA ALA A 282 -12.21 12.69 -3.48
C ALA A 282 -12.05 14.17 -3.86
N GLU A 283 -11.33 14.94 -3.04
CA GLU A 283 -10.99 16.32 -3.35
C GLU A 283 -10.08 16.44 -4.57
N ASN A 284 -9.06 15.58 -4.68
CA ASN A 284 -8.20 15.51 -5.87
C ASN A 284 -9.02 15.20 -7.13
N VAL A 285 -9.94 14.23 -7.06
CA VAL A 285 -10.83 13.82 -8.16
C VAL A 285 -11.73 14.98 -8.58
N ARG A 286 -12.36 15.64 -7.62
CA ARG A 286 -13.21 16.81 -7.85
C ARG A 286 -12.43 17.94 -8.52
N ALA A 287 -11.28 18.30 -7.96
CA ALA A 287 -10.40 19.34 -8.50
C ALA A 287 -9.91 19.00 -9.90
N GLY A 288 -9.55 17.74 -10.16
CA GLY A 288 -9.13 17.28 -11.48
C GLY A 288 -10.22 17.36 -12.55
N ILE A 289 -11.47 17.04 -12.20
CA ILE A 289 -12.62 17.13 -13.13
C ILE A 289 -13.02 18.59 -13.41
N LEU A 290 -12.93 19.45 -12.40
CA LEU A 290 -13.21 20.89 -12.54
C LEU A 290 -12.08 21.65 -13.24
N GLY A 291 -10.84 21.14 -13.18
CA GLY A 291 -9.70 21.70 -13.89
C GLY A 291 -9.75 21.51 -15.42
N ILE A 292 -10.69 20.70 -15.93
CA ILE A 292 -10.90 20.55 -17.38
C ILE A 292 -11.75 21.69 -17.91
N ASP A 293 -11.25 22.33 -18.97
CA ASP A 293 -11.89 23.45 -19.64
C ASP A 293 -13.36 23.14 -20.02
N LYS A 294 -14.23 24.12 -19.80
CA LYS A 294 -15.66 24.00 -20.07
C LYS A 294 -15.93 23.83 -21.56
N GLY A 295 -15.11 24.44 -22.42
CA GLY A 295 -15.21 24.31 -23.89
C GLY A 295 -15.13 22.86 -24.37
N GLN A 296 -14.32 22.02 -23.73
CA GLN A 296 -14.24 20.58 -24.05
C GLN A 296 -15.57 19.85 -23.79
N LYS A 297 -16.27 20.22 -22.72
CA LYS A 297 -17.57 19.65 -22.35
C LYS A 297 -18.67 20.14 -23.31
N GLU A 298 -18.64 21.43 -23.65
CA GLU A 298 -19.60 22.05 -24.58
C GLU A 298 -19.43 21.56 -26.02
N ALA A 299 -18.19 21.36 -26.48
CA ALA A 299 -17.89 20.78 -27.79
C ALA A 299 -18.36 19.32 -27.87
N ALA A 300 -18.09 18.53 -26.83
CA ALA A 300 -18.55 17.15 -26.73
C ALA A 300 -20.08 17.04 -26.71
N ALA A 301 -20.77 17.96 -26.02
CA ALA A 301 -22.22 18.04 -26.04
C ALA A 301 -22.76 18.45 -27.43
N SER A 302 -22.07 19.36 -28.13
CA SER A 302 -22.45 19.83 -29.48
C SER A 302 -22.42 18.73 -30.55
N ILE A 303 -21.59 17.69 -30.37
CA ILE A 303 -21.56 16.50 -31.24
C ILE A 303 -22.52 15.38 -30.79
N GLY A 304 -23.41 15.67 -29.84
CA GLY A 304 -24.48 14.75 -29.41
C GLY A 304 -24.09 13.74 -28.33
N LEU A 305 -22.95 13.90 -27.65
CA LEU A 305 -22.59 13.00 -26.55
C LEU A 305 -23.46 13.28 -25.31
N THR A 306 -23.97 12.20 -24.71
CA THR A 306 -24.66 12.26 -23.41
C THR A 306 -23.69 12.64 -22.28
N ASN A 307 -24.19 13.19 -21.17
CA ASN A 307 -23.35 13.57 -20.02
C ASN A 307 -22.44 12.42 -19.53
N THR A 308 -22.93 11.18 -19.55
CA THR A 308 -22.15 9.99 -19.18
C THR A 308 -21.03 9.71 -20.19
N GLN A 309 -21.30 9.88 -21.48
CA GLN A 309 -20.28 9.76 -22.53
C GLN A 309 -19.25 10.89 -22.44
N ILE A 310 -19.67 12.14 -22.22
CA ILE A 310 -18.77 13.28 -22.02
C ILE A 310 -17.83 13.00 -20.84
N LEU A 311 -18.38 12.56 -19.70
CA LEU A 311 -17.58 12.22 -18.53
C LEU A 311 -16.60 11.08 -18.82
N ARG A 312 -17.08 9.95 -19.39
CA ARG A 312 -16.26 8.75 -19.59
C ARG A 312 -15.22 8.90 -20.70
N LEU A 313 -15.56 9.56 -21.80
CA LEU A 313 -14.75 9.59 -23.03
C LEU A 313 -13.88 10.84 -23.14
N VAL A 314 -14.29 11.97 -22.55
CA VAL A 314 -13.60 13.26 -22.72
C VAL A 314 -12.99 13.72 -21.40
N VAL A 315 -13.80 13.83 -20.34
CA VAL A 315 -13.39 14.50 -19.10
C VAL A 315 -12.50 13.61 -18.23
N ILE A 316 -12.92 12.39 -17.89
CA ILE A 316 -12.15 11.49 -17.02
C ILE A 316 -10.74 11.21 -17.57
N PRO A 317 -10.55 10.87 -18.86
CA PRO A 317 -9.22 10.62 -19.41
C PRO A 317 -8.26 11.82 -19.27
N GLN A 318 -8.77 13.04 -19.39
CA GLN A 318 -7.97 14.26 -19.20
C GLN A 318 -7.75 14.58 -17.72
N ALA A 319 -8.81 14.46 -16.91
CA ALA A 319 -8.77 14.72 -15.47
C ALA A 319 -7.77 13.82 -14.74
N LEU A 320 -7.60 12.56 -15.19
CA LEU A 320 -6.62 11.65 -14.60
C LEU A 320 -5.21 12.23 -14.54
N ARG A 321 -4.79 13.06 -15.51
CA ARG A 321 -3.46 13.70 -15.49
C ARG A 321 -3.30 14.71 -14.35
N ILE A 322 -4.40 15.35 -13.96
CA ILE A 322 -4.45 16.30 -12.86
C ILE A 322 -4.60 15.57 -11.52
N ILE A 323 -5.34 14.45 -11.51
CA ILE A 323 -5.65 13.68 -10.30
C ILE A 323 -4.45 12.85 -9.81
N ILE A 324 -3.69 12.25 -10.72
CA ILE A 324 -2.63 11.28 -10.37
C ILE A 324 -1.52 11.89 -9.50
N PRO A 325 -0.88 13.02 -9.87
CA PRO A 325 0.22 13.58 -9.08
C PRO A 325 -0.11 13.84 -7.60
N PRO A 326 -1.22 14.52 -7.23
CA PRO A 326 -1.55 14.72 -5.83
C PRO A 326 -2.03 13.43 -5.15
N THR A 327 -2.58 12.46 -5.89
CA THR A 327 -2.98 11.15 -5.34
C THR A 327 -1.77 10.29 -4.96
N THR A 328 -0.65 10.42 -5.68
CA THR A 328 0.63 9.81 -5.29
C THR A 328 1.04 10.23 -3.88
N ASN A 329 0.92 11.52 -3.55
CA ASN A 329 1.21 12.00 -2.20
C ASN A 329 0.26 11.40 -1.15
N GLN A 330 -1.01 11.16 -1.51
CA GLN A 330 -1.95 10.51 -0.60
C GLN A 330 -1.59 9.05 -0.32
N TYR A 331 -1.06 8.32 -1.30
CA TYR A 331 -0.58 6.94 -1.08
C TYR A 331 0.67 6.90 -0.20
N LEU A 332 1.59 7.85 -0.38
CA LEU A 332 2.77 8.00 0.48
C LEU A 332 2.36 8.33 1.92
N ASN A 333 1.41 9.26 2.10
CA ASN A 333 0.90 9.63 3.41
C ASN A 333 0.15 8.49 4.08
N LEU A 334 -0.70 7.76 3.37
CA LEU A 334 -1.40 6.59 3.91
C LEU A 334 -0.41 5.55 4.42
N THR A 335 0.61 5.23 3.61
CA THR A 335 1.65 4.27 3.99
C THR A 335 2.38 4.73 5.25
N LYS A 336 2.79 6.00 5.34
CA LYS A 336 3.44 6.54 6.55
C LYS A 336 2.50 6.53 7.77
N ASN A 337 1.23 6.89 7.57
CA ASN A 337 0.22 6.93 8.62
C ASN A 337 -0.16 5.54 9.14
N SER A 338 0.16 4.46 8.42
CA SER A 338 0.03 3.10 8.95
C SER A 338 0.83 2.88 10.24
N SER A 339 1.86 3.69 10.51
CA SER A 339 2.62 3.65 11.78
C SER A 339 1.79 4.01 13.03
N LEU A 340 0.67 4.73 12.87
CA LEU A 340 -0.25 5.05 13.98
C LEU A 340 -0.90 3.80 14.58
N ALA A 341 -0.81 2.68 13.88
CA ALA A 341 -1.31 1.38 14.28
C ALA A 341 -0.73 0.87 15.61
N ALA A 342 0.47 1.31 15.96
CA ALA A 342 1.08 1.04 17.26
C ALA A 342 0.17 1.49 18.43
N ALA A 343 -0.67 2.51 18.24
CA ALA A 343 -1.59 3.01 19.26
C ALA A 343 -2.73 2.04 19.61
N ILE A 344 -3.05 1.09 18.72
CA ILE A 344 -4.05 0.03 18.95
C ILE A 344 -3.40 -1.36 19.01
N ALA A 345 -2.08 -1.42 19.17
CA ALA A 345 -1.32 -2.67 19.25
C ALA A 345 -1.41 -3.58 18.00
N TYR A 346 -1.65 -3.03 16.81
CA TYR A 346 -1.50 -3.79 15.57
C TYR A 346 -0.01 -4.06 15.29
N PRO A 347 0.40 -5.30 14.98
CA PRO A 347 1.81 -5.68 14.83
C PRO A 347 2.40 -5.28 13.48
N ASP A 348 2.46 -3.97 13.21
CA ASP A 348 3.21 -3.40 12.10
C ASP A 348 4.71 -3.31 12.42
N ILE A 349 5.51 -2.81 11.47
CA ILE A 349 6.94 -2.65 11.68
C ILE A 349 7.27 -1.73 12.87
N VAL A 350 6.46 -0.70 13.14
CA VAL A 350 6.71 0.21 14.26
C VAL A 350 6.49 -0.50 15.58
N LEU A 351 5.38 -1.21 15.77
CA LEU A 351 5.14 -1.93 17.02
C LEU A 351 6.12 -3.09 17.23
N VAL A 352 6.39 -3.87 16.18
CA VAL A 352 7.25 -5.06 16.28
C VAL A 352 8.71 -4.66 16.52
N PHE A 353 9.22 -3.69 15.77
CA PHE A 353 10.63 -3.27 15.86
C PHE A 353 10.83 -2.13 16.84
N ALA A 354 10.28 -0.94 16.54
CA ALA A 354 10.51 0.26 17.35
C ALA A 354 9.81 0.21 18.73
N GLY A 355 8.82 -0.65 18.91
CA GLY A 355 8.23 -1.00 20.20
C GLY A 355 8.96 -2.16 20.87
N THR A 356 8.60 -3.38 20.48
CA THR A 356 8.96 -4.60 21.22
C THR A 356 10.45 -4.93 21.14
N ALA A 357 11.03 -5.00 19.92
CA ALA A 357 12.45 -5.33 19.76
C ALA A 357 13.37 -4.27 20.38
N LEU A 358 13.00 -2.99 20.30
CA LEU A 358 13.76 -1.90 20.92
C LEU A 358 13.82 -2.06 22.43
N MET A 359 12.68 -2.32 23.06
CA MET A 359 12.60 -2.51 24.51
C MET A 359 13.38 -3.73 24.99
N GLN A 360 13.39 -4.82 24.23
CA GLN A 360 14.09 -6.05 24.62
C GLN A 360 15.60 -6.01 24.37
N THR A 361 16.04 -5.37 23.29
CA THR A 361 17.46 -5.40 22.87
C THR A 361 18.25 -4.17 23.30
N GLY A 362 17.56 -3.04 23.58
CA GLY A 362 18.19 -1.75 23.86
C GLY A 362 18.92 -1.11 22.66
N ARG A 363 18.82 -1.69 21.45
CA ARG A 363 19.52 -1.26 20.22
C ARG A 363 18.80 -0.12 19.52
N ALA A 364 18.69 1.02 20.20
CA ALA A 364 17.85 2.13 19.74
C ALA A 364 18.29 2.70 18.37
N ILE A 365 19.60 2.92 18.17
CA ILE A 365 20.11 3.51 16.91
C ILE A 365 19.80 2.59 15.73
N GLU A 366 20.12 1.31 15.85
CA GLU A 366 19.98 0.32 14.77
C GLU A 366 18.51 0.10 14.42
N ILE A 367 17.65 -0.08 15.42
CA ILE A 367 16.23 -0.36 15.22
C ILE A 367 15.50 0.85 14.62
N VAL A 368 15.74 2.06 15.13
CA VAL A 368 15.15 3.27 14.57
C VAL A 368 15.65 3.50 13.14
N THR A 369 16.94 3.30 12.89
CA THR A 369 17.51 3.41 11.54
C THR A 369 16.87 2.41 10.58
N ILE A 370 16.74 1.13 10.95
CA ILE A 370 16.07 0.10 10.14
C ILE A 370 14.63 0.51 9.85
N THR A 371 13.89 0.95 10.86
CA THR A 371 12.47 1.35 10.73
C THR A 371 12.32 2.54 9.77
N MET A 372 13.16 3.57 9.92
CA MET A 372 13.13 4.75 9.05
C MET A 372 13.53 4.42 7.61
N LEU A 373 14.59 3.62 7.41
CA LEU A 373 15.00 3.16 6.09
C LEU A 373 13.92 2.29 5.42
N THR A 374 13.16 1.53 6.20
CA THR A 374 12.04 0.73 5.70
C THR A 374 10.94 1.64 5.14
N TYR A 375 10.48 2.63 5.89
CA TYR A 375 9.49 3.59 5.39
C TYR A 375 9.99 4.43 4.21
N LEU A 376 11.28 4.79 4.20
CA LEU A 376 11.90 5.47 3.07
C LEU A 376 11.88 4.58 1.82
N THR A 377 12.26 3.31 1.96
CA THR A 377 12.27 2.33 0.87
C THR A 377 10.87 2.09 0.31
N LEU A 378 9.87 1.92 1.19
CA LEU A 378 8.47 1.81 0.80
C LEU A 378 7.99 3.07 0.06
N SER A 379 8.34 4.26 0.58
CA SER A 379 7.98 5.55 -0.04
C SER A 379 8.60 5.71 -1.43
N ILE A 380 9.88 5.38 -1.59
CA ILE A 380 10.58 5.44 -2.88
C ILE A 380 9.96 4.42 -3.84
N SER A 381 9.65 3.21 -3.39
CA SER A 381 9.02 2.18 -4.22
C SER A 381 7.67 2.62 -4.76
N ILE A 382 6.81 3.20 -3.90
CA ILE A 382 5.52 3.77 -4.30
C ILE A 382 5.73 4.93 -5.27
N SER A 383 6.67 5.84 -4.99
CA SER A 383 6.97 6.99 -5.85
C SER A 383 7.43 6.56 -7.25
N ILE A 384 8.33 5.57 -7.34
CA ILE A 384 8.80 5.02 -8.63
C ILE A 384 7.63 4.42 -9.42
N PHE A 385 6.81 3.58 -8.76
CA PHE A 385 5.64 2.97 -9.39
C PHE A 385 4.65 4.03 -9.89
N MET A 386 4.35 5.03 -9.07
CA MET A 386 3.40 6.09 -9.41
C MET A 386 3.95 7.04 -10.48
N ASN A 387 5.25 7.31 -10.50
CA ASN A 387 5.89 8.11 -11.56
C ASN A 387 5.84 7.36 -12.91
N TRP A 388 6.07 6.05 -12.91
CA TRP A 388 5.87 5.21 -14.10
C TRP A 388 4.41 5.27 -14.57
N TYR A 389 3.45 5.15 -13.66
CA TYR A 389 2.02 5.23 -13.98
C TYR A 389 1.64 6.61 -14.53
N ASN A 390 2.13 7.69 -13.91
CA ASN A 390 1.92 9.07 -14.35
C ASN A 390 2.41 9.28 -15.80
N LYS A 391 3.62 8.82 -16.12
CA LYS A 391 4.19 8.90 -17.47
C LYS A 391 3.36 8.14 -18.51
N LYS A 392 2.70 7.05 -18.12
CA LYS A 392 1.84 6.27 -19.03
C LYS A 392 0.51 6.98 -19.31
N VAL A 393 0.03 7.80 -18.38
CA VAL A 393 -1.26 8.51 -18.49
C VAL A 393 -1.12 9.90 -19.11
N SER A 394 0.05 10.53 -19.03
CA SER A 394 0.34 11.73 -19.83
C SER A 394 0.31 11.38 -21.32
N LEU A 395 -0.66 11.89 -22.09
CA LEU A 395 -0.53 11.85 -23.55
C LEU A 395 0.68 12.70 -23.91
N THR A 396 1.55 12.16 -24.75
CA THR A 396 2.58 12.94 -25.42
C THR A 396 1.88 14.03 -26.22
N GLU A 397 1.94 15.27 -25.73
CA GLU A 397 1.73 16.44 -26.58
C GLU A 397 2.73 16.30 -27.74
N ARG A 398 2.20 16.19 -28.96
CA ARG A 398 2.99 16.14 -30.19
C ARG A 398 3.07 17.53 -30.77
#